data_AF-A0A959XEI8-F1
#
_entry.id   AF-A0A959XEI8-F1
#
_cell.length_a   1.000
_cell.length_b   1.000
_cell.length_c   1.000
_cell.angle_alpha   90.00
_cell.angle_beta   90.00
_cell.angle_gamma   90.00
#
_symmetry.space_group_name_H-M   'P 1'
#
loop_
_entity.id
_entity.type
_entity.pdbx_description
1 polymer ?
#
loop_
_entity_poly.entity_id
_entity_poly.type
_entity_poly.pdbx_seq_one_letter_code
_entity_poly.pdbx_strand_id
1 'polypeptide(L)'
;MSVDVTMSLGDLLIEDPRRSRVLEGLGLDYCCNGHRPLSEAVSEASLDLTAVAKALDLPDPPPAQDTAMPAQNAALAHDIVDTHHAYMWAEMPRLQALVDKVAGVHGDRHPELLEVQATYTKAVAALDPHMSTEERVVFPAITKMEKSQALERSLADDILELRAEHDAVGELLKSIRSLTADFAVPADACASYKMMLSGLEEMERDLHEHIHKENNVLFPRVLELEAQLDGR
;
A
#
# COMPACT_ATOMS: atom_id res chain seq x y z
N MET A 1 -4.88 23.56 9.79
CA MET A 1 -4.37 24.34 8.63
C MET A 1 -5.23 23.93 7.44
N SER A 2 -5.78 24.85 6.64
CA SER A 2 -6.62 24.44 5.51
C SER A 2 -5.82 23.55 4.55
N VAL A 3 -6.33 22.35 4.26
CA VAL A 3 -5.74 21.42 3.31
C VAL A 3 -5.79 22.01 1.90
N ASP A 4 -4.69 21.97 1.17
CA ASP A 4 -4.64 22.37 -0.23
C ASP A 4 -5.21 21.25 -1.12
N VAL A 5 -6.35 21.52 -1.74
CA VAL A 5 -7.09 20.55 -2.57
C VAL A 5 -6.45 20.30 -3.93
N THR A 6 -5.42 21.06 -4.29
CA THR A 6 -4.63 20.89 -5.51
C THR A 6 -3.42 19.99 -5.30
N MET A 7 -3.04 19.72 -4.04
CA MET A 7 -2.00 18.75 -3.73
C MET A 7 -2.42 17.34 -4.10
N SER A 8 -1.41 16.52 -4.43
CA SER A 8 -1.62 15.11 -4.71
C SER A 8 -1.97 14.34 -3.43
N LEU A 9 -2.69 13.22 -3.55
CA LEU A 9 -2.98 12.35 -2.40
C LEU A 9 -1.70 11.88 -1.70
N GLY A 10 -0.64 11.63 -2.46
CA GLY A 10 0.67 11.24 -1.94
C GLY A 10 1.33 12.37 -1.14
N ASP A 11 1.36 13.59 -1.66
CA ASP A 11 1.97 14.74 -0.96
C ASP A 11 1.24 15.05 0.35
N LEU A 12 -0.09 14.88 0.38
CA LEU A 12 -0.87 15.06 1.61
C LEU A 12 -0.43 14.10 2.72
N LEU A 13 0.01 12.88 2.37
CA LEU A 13 0.49 11.89 3.34
C LEU A 13 1.95 12.10 3.73
N ILE A 14 2.76 12.63 2.81
CA ILE A 14 4.12 13.05 3.12
C ILE A 14 4.09 14.19 4.16
N GLU A 15 3.12 15.11 4.07
CA GLU A 15 2.92 16.15 5.08
C GLU A 15 2.40 15.62 6.42
N ASP A 16 1.40 14.72 6.38
CA ASP A 16 0.80 14.15 7.58
C ASP A 16 0.31 12.70 7.32
N PRO A 17 1.10 11.69 7.70
CA PRO A 17 0.76 10.28 7.49
C PRO A 17 -0.56 9.85 8.13
N ARG A 18 -1.05 10.59 9.14
CA ARG A 18 -2.32 10.31 9.82
C ARG A 18 -3.53 10.48 8.89
N ARG A 19 -3.38 11.21 7.79
CA ARG A 19 -4.42 11.40 6.77
C ARG A 19 -4.76 10.11 6.02
N SER A 20 -3.88 9.10 6.03
CA SER A 20 -4.10 7.78 5.38
C SER A 20 -5.43 7.17 5.80
N ARG A 21 -5.66 7.07 7.11
CA ARG A 21 -6.91 6.52 7.68
C ARG A 21 -8.17 7.25 7.22
N VAL A 22 -8.07 8.56 6.99
CA VAL A 22 -9.22 9.35 6.49
C VAL A 22 -9.44 9.04 5.01
N LEU A 23 -8.38 9.00 4.20
CA LEU A 23 -8.48 8.65 2.78
C LEU A 23 -9.00 7.21 2.59
N GLU A 24 -8.51 6.25 3.38
CA GLU A 24 -8.97 4.85 3.39
C GLU A 24 -10.45 4.74 3.72
N GLY A 25 -10.90 5.41 4.79
CA GLY A 25 -12.31 5.41 5.17
C GLY A 25 -13.24 6.07 4.14
N LEU A 26 -12.68 6.81 3.19
CA LEU A 26 -13.39 7.43 2.07
C LEU A 26 -13.20 6.65 0.75
N GLY A 27 -12.44 5.55 0.75
CA GLY A 27 -12.13 4.77 -0.46
C GLY A 27 -11.26 5.50 -1.47
N LEU A 28 -10.45 6.48 -1.04
CA LEU A 28 -9.55 7.23 -1.91
C LEU A 28 -8.20 6.53 -2.03
N ASP A 29 -7.88 6.12 -3.26
CA ASP A 29 -6.66 5.37 -3.61
C ASP A 29 -5.41 6.27 -3.63
N TYR A 30 -4.76 6.40 -2.48
CA TYR A 30 -3.56 7.22 -2.32
C TYR A 30 -2.26 6.48 -2.60
N CYS A 31 -2.27 5.15 -2.62
CA CYS A 31 -1.08 4.32 -2.70
C CYS A 31 -0.67 4.14 -4.17
N CYS A 32 -1.57 3.62 -5.01
CA CYS A 32 -1.34 3.43 -6.45
C CYS A 32 -1.54 4.73 -7.23
N ASN A 33 -2.58 5.48 -6.87
CA ASN A 33 -2.98 6.69 -7.56
C ASN A 33 -2.59 7.99 -6.82
N GLY A 34 -1.53 7.93 -6.01
CA GLY A 34 -1.09 9.01 -5.14
C GLY A 34 -0.75 10.33 -5.84
N HIS A 35 -0.34 10.27 -7.12
CA HIS A 35 -0.02 11.45 -7.93
C HIS A 35 -1.24 12.32 -8.29
N ARG A 36 -2.46 11.81 -8.10
CA ARG A 36 -3.69 12.53 -8.48
C ARG A 36 -4.01 13.63 -7.46
N PRO A 37 -4.46 14.82 -7.92
CA PRO A 37 -4.92 15.88 -7.02
C PRO A 37 -6.10 15.42 -6.17
N LEU A 38 -6.17 15.87 -4.91
CA LEU A 38 -7.29 15.56 -4.00
C LEU A 38 -8.64 15.91 -4.64
N SER A 39 -8.73 17.09 -5.25
CA SER A 39 -9.94 17.55 -5.94
C SER A 39 -10.43 16.61 -7.05
N GLU A 40 -9.51 16.01 -7.80
CA GLU A 40 -9.85 15.08 -8.87
C GLU A 40 -10.34 13.74 -8.30
N ALA A 41 -9.59 13.16 -7.37
CA ALA A 41 -9.93 11.89 -6.72
C ALA A 41 -11.28 11.96 -5.99
N VAL A 42 -11.55 13.08 -5.29
CA VAL A 42 -12.82 13.33 -4.61
C VAL A 42 -13.99 13.46 -5.60
N SER A 43 -13.77 14.17 -6.71
CA SER A 43 -14.80 14.32 -7.75
C SER A 43 -15.17 12.99 -8.39
N GLU A 44 -14.20 12.12 -8.67
CA GLU A 44 -14.48 10.79 -9.24
C GLU A 44 -15.21 9.88 -8.24
N ALA A 45 -14.83 9.95 -6.96
CA ALA A 45 -15.51 9.24 -5.87
C ALA A 45 -16.91 9.81 -5.56
N SER A 46 -17.35 10.87 -6.26
CA SER A 46 -18.63 11.54 -6.02
C SER A 46 -18.81 12.03 -4.57
N LEU A 47 -17.72 12.43 -3.93
CA LEU A 47 -17.69 12.95 -2.56
C LEU A 47 -17.72 14.49 -2.54
N ASP A 48 -18.11 15.07 -1.40
CA ASP A 48 -18.08 16.52 -1.22
C ASP A 48 -16.66 17.01 -0.86
N LEU A 49 -16.03 17.75 -1.77
CA LEU A 49 -14.65 18.23 -1.60
C LEU A 49 -14.44 19.05 -0.33
N THR A 50 -15.43 19.86 0.06
CA THR A 50 -15.32 20.70 1.26
C THR A 50 -15.32 19.84 2.52
N ALA A 51 -16.19 18.83 2.60
CA ALA A 51 -16.25 17.88 3.70
C ALA A 51 -14.97 17.05 3.79
N VAL A 52 -14.45 16.57 2.66
CA VAL A 52 -13.20 15.79 2.63
C VAL A 52 -12.01 16.64 3.06
N ALA A 53 -11.83 17.84 2.51
CA ALA A 53 -10.75 18.74 2.90
C ALA A 53 -10.81 19.07 4.40
N LYS A 54 -12.01 19.24 4.95
CA LYS A 54 -12.22 19.44 6.39
C LYS A 54 -11.86 18.20 7.22
N ALA A 55 -12.18 17.00 6.74
CA ALA A 55 -11.83 15.75 7.42
C ALA A 55 -10.30 15.51 7.45
N LEU A 56 -9.58 16.02 6.45
CA LEU A 56 -8.12 15.96 6.34
C LEU A 56 -7.39 17.06 7.11
N ASP A 57 -8.10 18.10 7.60
CA ASP A 57 -7.57 19.12 8.51
C ASP A 57 -7.50 18.57 9.94
N LEU A 58 -6.53 17.66 10.14
CA LEU A 58 -6.30 16.98 11.41
C LEU A 58 -5.73 17.96 12.46
N PRO A 59 -6.08 17.78 13.74
CA PRO A 59 -5.48 18.58 14.81
C PRO A 59 -3.97 18.37 14.88
N ASP A 60 -3.25 19.40 15.35
CA ASP A 60 -1.80 19.32 15.52
C ASP A 60 -1.40 18.05 16.28
N PRO A 61 -0.38 17.33 15.81
CA PRO A 61 0.07 16.13 16.49
C PRO A 61 0.60 16.48 17.89
N PRO A 62 0.44 15.59 18.89
CA PRO A 62 1.18 15.73 20.14
C PRO A 62 2.69 15.78 19.85
N PRO A 63 3.51 16.47 20.67
CA PRO A 63 4.94 16.65 20.41
C PRO A 63 5.66 15.28 20.25
N ALA A 64 6.09 15.05 19.01
CA ALA A 64 6.89 13.97 18.40
C ALA A 64 6.82 12.57 19.02
N GLN A 65 6.12 11.66 18.34
CA GLN A 65 6.73 10.38 17.99
C GLN A 65 7.51 10.59 16.69
N ASP A 66 8.72 10.04 16.60
CA ASP A 66 9.62 10.18 15.45
C ASP A 66 9.07 9.36 14.27
N THR A 67 8.08 9.89 13.57
CA THR A 67 7.42 9.26 12.41
C THR A 67 7.90 9.85 11.09
N ALA A 68 9.04 10.54 11.09
CA ALA A 68 9.57 11.16 9.89
C ALA A 68 10.10 10.08 8.94
N MET A 69 9.66 10.14 7.67
CA MET A 69 10.17 9.25 6.63
C MET A 69 11.69 9.39 6.48
N PRO A 70 12.45 8.28 6.35
CA PRO A 70 13.89 8.35 6.17
C PRO A 70 14.28 9.26 4.99
N ALA A 71 15.31 10.09 5.21
CA ALA A 71 15.80 11.02 4.20
C ALA A 71 16.62 10.32 3.10
N GLN A 72 17.34 9.24 3.45
CA GLN A 72 18.17 8.47 2.52
C GLN A 72 17.34 7.35 1.88
N ASN A 73 17.51 7.14 0.59
CA ASN A 73 16.78 6.13 -0.18
C ASN A 73 17.12 4.72 0.30
N ALA A 74 18.39 4.42 0.60
CA ALA A 74 18.80 3.14 1.15
C ALA A 74 18.19 2.87 2.54
N ALA A 75 18.06 3.93 3.36
CA ALA A 75 17.43 3.80 4.68
C ALA A 75 15.92 3.55 4.56
N LEU A 76 15.25 4.22 3.61
CA LEU A 76 13.83 3.99 3.33
C LEU A 76 13.57 2.58 2.78
N ALA A 77 14.41 2.09 1.86
CA ALA A 77 14.30 0.73 1.34
C ALA A 77 14.49 -0.32 2.46
N HIS A 78 15.45 -0.13 3.37
CA HIS A 78 15.58 -1.01 4.53
C HIS A 78 14.38 -0.92 5.48
N ASP A 79 13.83 0.27 5.73
CA ASP A 79 12.62 0.44 6.54
C ASP A 79 11.45 -0.35 5.94
N ILE A 80 11.23 -0.27 4.62
CA ILE A 80 10.18 -1.04 3.93
C ILE A 80 10.37 -2.55 4.13
N VAL A 81 11.59 -3.05 4.01
CA VAL A 81 11.88 -4.48 4.22
C VAL A 81 11.65 -4.89 5.68
N ASP A 82 12.19 -4.13 6.63
CA ASP A 82 12.17 -4.46 8.05
C ASP A 82 10.77 -4.32 8.67
N THR A 83 9.90 -3.51 8.05
CA THR A 83 8.52 -3.28 8.52
C THR A 83 7.51 -4.07 7.71
N HIS A 84 7.28 -3.68 6.45
CA HIS A 84 6.21 -4.19 5.61
C HIS A 84 6.52 -5.58 5.04
N HIS A 85 7.70 -5.81 4.46
CA HIS A 85 8.01 -7.13 3.90
C HIS A 85 8.13 -8.18 5.00
N ALA A 86 8.80 -7.85 6.11
CA ALA A 86 8.89 -8.73 7.26
C ALA A 86 7.49 -9.14 7.79
N TYR A 87 6.55 -8.20 7.85
CA TYR A 87 5.17 -8.49 8.19
C TYR A 87 4.47 -9.36 7.13
N MET A 88 4.55 -9.00 5.85
CA MET A 88 3.95 -9.77 4.74
C MET A 88 4.46 -11.21 4.71
N TRP A 89 5.77 -11.44 4.85
CA TRP A 89 6.36 -12.77 4.86
C TRP A 89 5.86 -13.65 5.99
N ALA A 90 5.56 -13.05 7.16
CA ALA A 90 4.95 -13.76 8.27
C ALA A 90 3.44 -13.97 8.10
N GLU A 91 2.75 -12.96 7.58
CA GLU A 91 1.29 -12.89 7.55
C GLU A 91 0.69 -13.69 6.39
N MET A 92 1.25 -13.60 5.18
CA MET A 92 0.73 -14.28 3.98
C MET A 92 0.48 -15.80 4.19
N PRO A 93 1.44 -16.61 4.65
CA PRO A 93 1.19 -18.04 4.86
C PRO A 93 0.19 -18.32 6.00
N ARG A 94 0.19 -17.49 7.04
CA ARG A 94 -0.73 -17.61 8.18
C ARG A 94 -2.17 -17.34 7.73
N LEU A 95 -2.35 -16.27 6.96
CA LEU A 95 -3.66 -15.82 6.50
C LEU A 95 -4.19 -16.72 5.37
N GLN A 96 -3.33 -17.23 4.48
CA GLN A 96 -3.72 -18.28 3.52
C GLN A 96 -4.35 -19.49 4.22
N ALA A 97 -3.72 -19.98 5.29
CA ALA A 97 -4.25 -21.11 6.05
C ALA A 97 -5.61 -20.80 6.71
N LEU A 98 -5.84 -19.56 7.14
CA LEU A 98 -7.13 -19.12 7.68
C LEU A 98 -8.19 -19.01 6.58
N VAL A 99 -7.85 -18.41 5.45
CA VAL A 99 -8.72 -18.27 4.28
C VAL A 99 -9.15 -19.65 3.78
N ASP A 100 -8.22 -20.59 3.61
CA ASP A 100 -8.52 -21.97 3.19
C ASP A 100 -9.44 -22.69 4.18
N LYS A 101 -9.18 -22.54 5.48
CA LYS A 101 -10.00 -23.14 6.53
C LYS A 101 -11.42 -22.58 6.53
N VAL A 102 -11.55 -21.26 6.45
CA VAL A 102 -12.85 -20.58 6.51
C VAL A 102 -13.66 -20.90 5.25
N ALA A 103 -13.06 -20.82 4.07
CA ALA A 103 -13.67 -21.24 2.82
C ALA A 103 -14.13 -22.71 2.85
N GLY A 104 -13.29 -23.62 3.35
CA GLY A 104 -13.62 -25.05 3.44
C GLY A 104 -14.74 -25.39 4.42
N VAL A 105 -14.92 -24.62 5.49
CA VAL A 105 -15.97 -24.86 6.51
C VAL A 105 -17.26 -24.11 6.22
N HIS A 106 -17.17 -22.90 5.65
CA HIS A 106 -18.30 -21.99 5.48
C HIS A 106 -18.73 -21.81 4.02
N GLY A 107 -17.93 -22.23 3.04
CA GLY A 107 -18.15 -21.96 1.60
C GLY A 107 -19.50 -22.43 1.05
N ASP A 108 -20.09 -23.51 1.58
CA ASP A 108 -21.43 -23.94 1.14
C ASP A 108 -22.53 -22.94 1.53
N ARG A 109 -22.36 -22.22 2.64
CA ARG A 109 -23.31 -21.22 3.15
C ARG A 109 -22.96 -19.79 2.74
N HIS A 110 -21.68 -19.57 2.46
CA HIS A 110 -21.05 -18.29 2.13
C HIS A 110 -20.18 -18.50 0.88
N PRO A 111 -20.79 -18.69 -0.32
CA PRO A 111 -20.08 -19.04 -1.55
C PRO A 111 -19.05 -18.00 -1.99
N GLU A 112 -19.23 -16.74 -1.62
CA GLU A 112 -18.27 -15.66 -1.82
C GLU A 112 -16.90 -15.96 -1.20
N LEU A 113 -16.83 -16.80 -0.15
CA LEU A 113 -15.56 -17.19 0.47
C LEU A 113 -14.67 -18.03 -0.46
N LEU A 114 -15.25 -18.74 -1.42
CA LEU A 114 -14.48 -19.47 -2.42
C LEU A 114 -13.80 -18.50 -3.39
N GLU A 115 -14.47 -17.39 -3.72
CA GLU A 115 -13.90 -16.31 -4.53
C GLU A 115 -12.85 -15.51 -3.74
N VAL A 116 -13.08 -15.24 -2.46
CA VAL A 116 -12.07 -14.65 -1.56
C VAL A 116 -10.83 -15.53 -1.52
N GLN A 117 -10.98 -16.85 -1.36
CA GLN A 117 -9.87 -17.78 -1.36
C GLN A 117 -9.07 -17.74 -2.67
N ALA A 118 -9.75 -17.83 -3.81
CA ALA A 118 -9.10 -17.79 -5.11
C ALA A 118 -8.38 -16.45 -5.34
N THR A 119 -9.00 -15.34 -4.94
CA THR A 119 -8.46 -13.98 -5.12
C THR A 119 -7.25 -13.76 -4.21
N TYR A 120 -7.34 -14.18 -2.95
CA TYR A 120 -6.23 -14.09 -1.99
C TYR A 120 -5.02 -14.90 -2.45
N THR A 121 -5.25 -16.13 -2.92
CA THR A 121 -4.17 -16.99 -3.45
C THR A 121 -3.45 -16.34 -4.63
N LYS A 122 -4.18 -15.64 -5.51
CA LYS A 122 -3.58 -14.88 -6.61
C LYS A 122 -2.76 -13.68 -6.12
N ALA A 123 -3.25 -12.97 -5.10
CA ALA A 123 -2.54 -11.84 -4.52
C ALA A 123 -1.20 -12.30 -3.92
N VAL A 124 -1.19 -13.39 -3.14
CA VAL A 124 0.04 -13.98 -2.59
C VAL A 124 0.99 -14.44 -3.71
N ALA A 125 0.47 -15.07 -4.76
CA ALA A 125 1.29 -15.51 -5.90
C ALA A 125 1.91 -14.36 -6.71
N ALA A 126 1.33 -13.16 -6.65
CA ALA A 126 1.89 -11.95 -7.24
C ALA A 126 2.91 -11.28 -6.29
N LEU A 127 2.57 -11.16 -5.01
CA LEU A 127 3.41 -10.49 -4.00
C LEU A 127 4.73 -11.22 -3.70
N ASP A 128 4.75 -12.55 -3.69
CA ASP A 128 5.95 -13.35 -3.39
C ASP A 128 7.13 -13.05 -4.36
N PRO A 129 6.97 -13.18 -5.69
CA PRO A 129 8.04 -12.83 -6.63
C PRO A 129 8.32 -11.33 -6.69
N HIS A 130 7.30 -10.48 -6.49
CA HIS A 130 7.42 -9.03 -6.47
C HIS A 130 8.37 -8.55 -5.34
N MET A 131 8.05 -8.85 -4.07
CA MET A 131 8.90 -8.48 -2.93
C MET A 131 10.29 -9.11 -3.02
N SER A 132 10.38 -10.34 -3.54
CA SER A 132 11.67 -10.99 -3.80
C SER A 132 12.53 -10.22 -4.81
N THR A 133 11.91 -9.61 -5.83
CA THR A 133 12.61 -8.81 -6.84
C THR A 133 13.09 -7.50 -6.23
N GLU A 134 12.26 -6.85 -5.44
CA GLU A 134 12.63 -5.64 -4.72
C GLU A 134 13.82 -5.87 -3.79
N GLU A 135 13.74 -6.87 -2.90
CA GLU A 135 14.77 -7.17 -1.92
C GLU A 135 16.11 -7.61 -2.54
N ARG A 136 16.07 -8.37 -3.65
CA ARG A 136 17.27 -8.99 -4.23
C ARG A 136 17.86 -8.21 -5.39
N VAL A 137 17.09 -7.35 -6.05
CA VAL A 137 17.50 -6.68 -7.27
C VAL A 137 17.40 -5.16 -7.14
N VAL A 138 16.21 -4.64 -6.86
CA VAL A 138 15.94 -3.20 -6.95
C VAL A 138 16.51 -2.44 -5.75
N PHE A 139 16.20 -2.83 -4.52
CA PHE A 139 16.71 -2.16 -3.31
C PHE A 139 18.24 -2.23 -3.16
N PRO A 140 18.91 -3.36 -3.49
CA PRO A 140 20.37 -3.38 -3.55
C PRO A 140 20.94 -2.43 -4.61
N ALA A 141 20.30 -2.31 -5.77
CA ALA A 141 20.73 -1.39 -6.82
C ALA A 141 20.57 0.07 -6.39
N ILE A 142 19.44 0.43 -5.75
CA ILE A 142 19.21 1.76 -5.15
C ILE A 142 20.32 2.07 -4.13
N THR A 143 20.59 1.13 -3.22
CA THR A 143 21.63 1.30 -2.19
C THR A 143 23.01 1.50 -2.81
N LYS A 144 23.33 0.76 -3.87
CA LYS A 144 24.60 0.86 -4.57
C LYS A 144 24.74 2.21 -5.26
N MET A 145 23.72 2.65 -5.98
CA MET A 145 23.69 3.92 -6.70
C MET A 145 23.82 5.11 -5.75
N GLU A 146 23.08 5.11 -4.63
CA GLU A 146 23.16 6.18 -3.62
C GLU A 146 24.57 6.27 -3.01
N LYS A 147 25.21 5.13 -2.72
CA LYS A 147 26.56 5.08 -2.13
C LYS A 147 27.66 5.44 -3.12
N SER A 148 27.60 4.92 -4.35
CA SER A 148 28.63 5.15 -5.36
C SER A 148 28.51 6.52 -6.03
N GLN A 149 27.32 7.13 -5.96
CA GLN A 149 26.98 8.33 -6.73
C GLN A 149 27.27 8.14 -8.23
N ALA A 150 26.97 6.94 -8.74
CA ALA A 150 27.19 6.56 -10.12
C ALA A 150 26.04 5.69 -10.66
N LEU A 151 25.61 6.00 -11.88
CA LEU A 151 24.58 5.25 -12.58
C LEU A 151 25.22 4.06 -13.31
N GLU A 152 25.06 2.85 -12.78
CA GLU A 152 25.54 1.63 -13.44
C GLU A 152 24.53 1.06 -14.45
N ARG A 153 23.25 1.19 -14.13
CA ARG A 153 22.09 0.85 -14.96
C ARG A 153 20.92 1.71 -14.51
N SER A 154 19.98 1.98 -15.39
CA SER A 154 18.71 2.58 -15.00
C SER A 154 17.80 1.54 -14.33
N LEU A 155 16.97 2.02 -13.40
CA LEU A 155 15.89 1.33 -12.71
C LEU A 155 14.52 1.76 -13.22
N ALA A 156 14.44 2.63 -14.24
CA ALA A 156 13.18 3.18 -14.72
C ALA A 156 12.20 2.09 -15.21
N ASP A 157 12.69 1.10 -15.96
CA ASP A 157 11.87 -0.01 -16.44
C ASP A 157 11.44 -0.93 -15.28
N ASP A 158 12.33 -1.21 -14.32
CA ASP A 158 12.01 -2.01 -13.12
C ASP A 158 10.90 -1.31 -12.30
N ILE A 159 11.04 0.00 -12.05
CA ILE A 159 10.06 0.80 -11.31
C ILE A 159 8.71 0.85 -12.04
N LEU A 160 8.73 0.90 -13.37
CA LEU A 160 7.49 0.86 -14.17
C LEU A 160 6.78 -0.48 -14.01
N GLU A 161 7.52 -1.59 -14.05
CA GLU A 161 6.98 -2.94 -13.85
C GLU A 161 6.43 -3.13 -12.44
N LEU A 162 7.20 -2.76 -11.40
CA LEU A 162 6.76 -2.83 -10.00
C LEU A 162 5.47 -2.03 -9.76
N ARG A 163 5.34 -0.84 -10.34
CA ARG A 163 4.10 -0.03 -10.26
C ARG A 163 2.91 -0.72 -10.90
N ALA A 164 3.10 -1.38 -12.06
CA ALA A 164 2.04 -2.13 -12.69
C ALA A 164 1.62 -3.35 -11.85
N GLU A 165 2.57 -3.98 -11.16
CA GLU A 165 2.30 -5.05 -10.20
C GLU A 165 1.54 -4.53 -8.97
N HIS A 166 1.88 -3.34 -8.45
CA HIS A 166 1.12 -2.67 -7.38
C HIS A 166 -0.33 -2.44 -7.77
N ASP A 167 -0.58 -1.92 -8.97
CA ASP A 167 -1.94 -1.71 -9.49
C ASP A 167 -2.71 -3.04 -9.53
N ALA A 168 -2.08 -4.09 -10.07
CA ALA A 168 -2.70 -5.41 -10.20
C ALA A 168 -3.06 -6.01 -8.83
N VAL A 169 -2.18 -5.91 -7.83
CA VAL A 169 -2.45 -6.40 -6.47
C VAL A 169 -3.51 -5.52 -5.78
N GLY A 170 -3.48 -4.21 -5.97
CA GLY A 170 -4.49 -3.28 -5.46
C GLY A 170 -5.91 -3.67 -5.91
N GLU A 171 -6.08 -4.03 -7.18
CA GLU A 171 -7.38 -4.48 -7.69
C GLU A 171 -7.84 -5.83 -7.10
N LEU A 172 -6.91 -6.73 -6.78
CA LEU A 172 -7.22 -7.98 -6.07
C LEU A 172 -7.71 -7.69 -4.64
N LEU A 173 -7.08 -6.77 -3.93
CA LEU A 173 -7.48 -6.39 -2.58
C LEU A 173 -8.84 -5.67 -2.56
N LYS A 174 -9.07 -4.73 -3.49
CA LYS A 174 -10.39 -4.10 -3.71
C LYS A 174 -11.48 -5.16 -3.95
N SER A 175 -11.16 -6.20 -4.73
CA SER A 175 -12.08 -7.32 -4.98
C SER A 175 -12.38 -8.10 -3.69
N ILE A 176 -11.37 -8.39 -2.86
CA ILE A 176 -11.56 -9.05 -1.56
C ILE A 176 -12.42 -8.19 -0.62
N ARG A 177 -12.14 -6.88 -0.53
CA ARG A 177 -12.94 -5.95 0.27
C ARG A 177 -14.41 -5.93 -0.19
N SER A 178 -14.65 -5.92 -1.50
CA SER A 178 -16.02 -6.00 -2.05
C SER A 178 -16.71 -7.32 -1.71
N LEU A 179 -16.04 -8.46 -1.95
CA LEU A 179 -16.57 -9.80 -1.66
C LEU A 179 -16.91 -9.99 -0.17
N THR A 180 -16.16 -9.35 0.71
CA THR A 180 -16.36 -9.42 2.16
C THR A 180 -17.30 -8.34 2.70
N ALA A 181 -17.94 -7.57 1.81
CA ALA A 181 -18.80 -6.44 2.17
C ALA A 181 -18.12 -5.48 3.15
N ASP A 182 -16.93 -5.01 2.79
CA ASP A 182 -16.08 -4.15 3.61
C ASP A 182 -15.65 -4.82 4.93
N PHE A 183 -15.23 -6.08 4.82
CA PHE A 183 -14.87 -6.94 5.96
C PHE A 183 -15.96 -7.07 7.04
N ALA A 184 -17.23 -6.92 6.66
CA ALA A 184 -18.34 -7.05 7.59
C ALA A 184 -18.44 -8.48 8.15
N VAL A 185 -18.54 -8.58 9.47
CA VAL A 185 -18.62 -9.86 10.17
C VAL A 185 -20.07 -10.39 10.15
N PRO A 186 -20.36 -11.54 9.51
CA PRO A 186 -21.71 -12.09 9.51
C PRO A 186 -22.10 -12.66 10.87
N ALA A 187 -23.41 -12.78 11.12
CA ALA A 187 -23.95 -13.20 12.41
C ALA A 187 -23.53 -14.62 12.83
N ASP A 188 -23.24 -15.49 11.86
CA ASP A 188 -22.81 -16.87 12.08
C ASP A 188 -21.28 -17.06 11.98
N ALA A 189 -20.52 -15.96 11.96
CA ALA A 189 -19.06 -16.00 11.92
C ALA A 189 -18.47 -16.66 13.18
N CYS A 190 -17.71 -17.74 12.97
CA CYS A 190 -16.89 -18.33 14.02
C CYS A 190 -15.64 -17.48 14.30
N ALA A 191 -14.88 -17.83 15.35
CA ALA A 191 -13.66 -17.11 15.71
C ALA A 191 -12.64 -17.04 14.56
N SER A 192 -12.43 -18.14 13.81
CA SER A 192 -11.50 -18.16 12.67
C SER A 192 -11.97 -17.27 11.51
N TYR A 193 -13.28 -17.15 11.29
CA TYR A 193 -13.82 -16.22 10.29
C TYR A 193 -13.50 -14.78 10.69
N LYS A 194 -13.79 -14.39 11.93
CA LYS A 194 -13.47 -13.05 12.44
C LYS A 194 -11.98 -12.72 12.34
N MET A 195 -11.11 -13.68 12.67
CA MET A 195 -9.67 -13.53 12.53
C MET A 195 -9.22 -13.39 11.08
N MET A 196 -9.84 -14.12 10.14
CA MET A 196 -9.57 -14.00 8.71
C MET A 196 -9.93 -12.60 8.19
N LEU A 197 -11.14 -12.11 8.49
CA LEU A 197 -11.56 -10.77 8.05
C LEU A 197 -10.65 -9.67 8.62
N SER A 198 -10.35 -9.72 9.92
CA SER A 198 -9.43 -8.78 10.56
C SER A 198 -8.02 -8.84 9.97
N GLY A 199 -7.52 -10.05 9.64
CA GLY A 199 -6.19 -10.21 9.04
C GLY A 199 -6.14 -9.71 7.61
N LEU A 200 -7.19 -9.92 6.81
CA LEU A 200 -7.30 -9.38 5.45
C LEU A 200 -7.33 -7.84 5.46
N GLU A 201 -8.10 -7.25 6.37
CA GLU A 201 -8.17 -5.80 6.54
C GLU A 201 -6.83 -5.20 7.00
N GLU A 202 -6.14 -5.86 7.92
CA GLU A 202 -4.81 -5.44 8.40
C GLU A 202 -3.75 -5.57 7.30
N MET A 203 -3.76 -6.68 6.55
CA MET A 203 -2.87 -6.89 5.41
C MET A 203 -3.07 -5.83 4.32
N GLU A 204 -4.32 -5.51 3.97
CA GLU A 204 -4.60 -4.48 2.96
C GLU A 204 -4.12 -3.10 3.40
N ARG A 205 -4.36 -2.73 4.65
CA ARG A 205 -3.88 -1.45 5.21
C ARG A 205 -2.36 -1.36 5.19
N ASP A 206 -1.66 -2.41 5.62
CA ASP A 206 -0.20 -2.44 5.60
C ASP A 206 0.34 -2.32 4.17
N LEU A 207 -0.27 -3.04 3.21
CA LEU A 207 0.16 -2.97 1.82
C LEU A 207 -0.10 -1.59 1.20
N HIS A 208 -1.18 -0.89 1.58
CA HIS A 208 -1.39 0.50 1.13
C HIS A 208 -0.29 1.44 1.64
N GLU A 209 0.13 1.31 2.90
CA GLU A 209 1.23 2.10 3.45
C GLU A 209 2.55 1.77 2.74
N HIS A 210 2.86 0.47 2.58
CA HIS A 210 4.01 -0.03 1.83
C HIS A 210 4.08 0.58 0.43
N ILE A 211 3.05 0.36 -0.39
CA ILE A 211 2.99 0.85 -1.76
C ILE A 211 3.08 2.37 -1.80
N HIS A 212 2.50 3.09 -0.82
CA HIS A 212 2.64 4.53 -0.74
C HIS A 212 4.10 4.96 -0.55
N LYS A 213 4.83 4.34 0.39
CA LYS A 213 6.25 4.63 0.64
C LYS A 213 7.09 4.41 -0.62
N GLU A 214 6.73 3.44 -1.45
CA GLU A 214 7.43 3.16 -2.70
C GLU A 214 7.03 4.11 -3.82
N ASN A 215 5.75 4.10 -4.19
CA ASN A 215 5.24 4.81 -5.36
C ASN A 215 5.39 6.33 -5.25
N ASN A 216 5.19 6.86 -4.06
CA ASN A 216 5.10 8.31 -3.84
C ASN A 216 6.35 8.90 -3.19
N VAL A 217 7.26 8.07 -2.64
CA VAL A 217 8.47 8.56 -1.97
C VAL A 217 9.74 7.94 -2.55
N LEU A 218 9.94 6.63 -2.42
CA LEU A 218 11.19 5.98 -2.81
C LEU A 218 11.43 6.06 -4.32
N PHE A 219 10.48 5.61 -5.15
CA PHE A 219 10.66 5.55 -6.58
C PHE A 219 10.83 6.94 -7.22
N PRO A 220 10.05 7.98 -6.88
CA PRO A 220 10.31 9.34 -7.38
C PRO A 220 11.71 9.85 -7.03
N ARG A 221 12.16 9.65 -5.78
CA ARG A 221 13.51 10.07 -5.35
C ARG A 221 14.61 9.31 -6.08
N VAL A 222 14.41 8.03 -6.38
CA VAL A 222 15.35 7.20 -7.14
C VAL A 222 15.46 7.70 -8.57
N LEU A 223 14.34 7.95 -9.25
CA LEU A 223 14.32 8.49 -10.62
C LEU A 223 14.95 9.89 -10.68
N GLU A 224 14.72 10.73 -9.67
CA GLU A 224 15.38 12.04 -9.58
C GLU A 224 16.90 11.89 -9.44
N LEU A 225 17.36 10.98 -8.57
CA LEU A 225 18.79 10.68 -8.44
C LEU A 225 19.40 10.17 -9.75
N GLU A 226 18.70 9.29 -10.48
CA GLU A 226 19.16 8.81 -11.80
C GLU A 226 19.34 9.98 -12.78
N ALA A 227 18.33 10.86 -12.89
CA ALA A 227 18.40 12.02 -13.78
C ALA A 227 19.56 12.97 -13.42
N GLN A 228 19.82 13.15 -12.12
CA GLN A 228 20.96 13.94 -11.64
C GLN A 228 22.32 13.30 -11.93
N LEU A 229 22.39 11.98 -12.07
CA LEU A 229 23.63 11.25 -12.36
C LEU A 229 23.88 11.08 -13.86
N ASP A 230 22.83 10.90 -14.66
CA ASP A 230 22.91 10.80 -16.13
C ASP A 230 23.24 12.16 -16.78
N GLY A 231 22.78 13.25 -16.17
CA GLY A 231 23.10 14.61 -16.61
C GLY A 231 24.46 15.16 -16.19
N ARG A 232 25.31 14.37 -15.52
CA ARG A 232 26.65 14.77 -15.05
C ARG A 232 27.77 14.46 -16.06
#